data_AF-A0A0P7YEX5-F1
#
_entry.id   AF-A0A0P7YEX5-F1
#
_cell.length_a   1.000
_cell.length_b   1.000
_cell.length_c   1.000
_cell.angle_alpha   90.00
_cell.angle_beta   90.00
_cell.angle_gamma   90.00
#
_symmetry.space_group_name_H-M   'P 1'
#
loop_
_entity.id
_entity.type
_entity.pdbx_description
1 polymer ?
#
loop_
_entity_poly.entity_id
_entity_poly.type
_entity_poly.pdbx_seq_one_letter_code
_entity_poly.pdbx_strand_id
1 'polypeptide(L)'
;MAATLAAQKRNRAALNRHQAAKARHDRRGWQMDRRKRTRQLIELGGLVKKAGIVEITGDDRTLIFGALLWMADRLEGEKSEHARKVWRNWGRAAFEIEAKEKAGK
;
A
#
# COMPACT_ATOMS: atom_id res chain seq x y z
N MET A 1 -12.85 42.52 -38.75
CA MET A 1 -13.54 41.37 -38.12
C MET A 1 -12.73 40.06 -38.08
N ALA A 2 -11.64 39.88 -38.87
CA ALA A 2 -10.85 38.63 -38.84
C ALA A 2 -9.91 38.48 -37.61
N ALA A 3 -9.39 39.59 -37.07
CA ALA A 3 -8.46 39.59 -35.95
C ALA A 3 -9.08 39.08 -34.62
N THR A 4 -10.39 39.31 -34.42
CA THR A 4 -11.13 38.88 -33.22
C THR A 4 -11.35 37.37 -33.18
N LEU A 5 -11.63 36.74 -34.33
CA LEU A 5 -11.78 35.28 -34.44
C LEU A 5 -10.45 34.56 -34.21
N ALA A 6 -9.34 35.10 -34.71
CA ALA A 6 -8.01 34.55 -34.48
C ALA A 6 -7.63 34.61 -32.98
N ALA A 7 -7.95 35.72 -32.31
CA ALA A 7 -7.74 35.87 -30.87
C ALA A 7 -8.60 34.88 -30.05
N GLN A 8 -9.88 34.71 -30.39
CA GLN A 8 -10.76 33.73 -29.74
C GLN A 8 -10.27 32.29 -29.91
N LYS A 9 -9.83 31.90 -31.12
CA LYS A 9 -9.26 30.56 -31.37
C LYS A 9 -7.99 30.31 -30.54
N ARG A 10 -7.10 31.30 -30.42
CA ARG A 10 -5.89 31.20 -29.58
C ARG A 10 -6.23 31.03 -28.11
N ASN A 11 -7.22 31.78 -27.61
CA ASN A 11 -7.66 31.67 -26.21
C ASN A 11 -8.27 30.29 -25.93
N ARG A 12 -9.13 29.78 -26.83
CA ARG A 12 -9.68 28.42 -26.73
C ARG A 12 -8.59 27.34 -26.77
N ALA A 13 -7.56 27.51 -27.61
CA ALA A 13 -6.41 26.61 -27.64
C ALA A 13 -5.61 26.66 -26.31
N ALA A 14 -5.41 27.84 -25.72
CA ALA A 14 -4.75 27.98 -24.42
C ALA A 14 -5.55 27.30 -23.29
N LEU A 15 -6.86 27.51 -23.25
CA LEU A 15 -7.76 26.85 -22.28
C LEU A 15 -7.73 25.33 -22.41
N ASN A 16 -7.80 24.80 -23.63
CA ASN A 16 -7.74 23.37 -23.87
C ASN A 16 -6.40 22.77 -23.41
N ARG A 17 -5.28 23.48 -23.60
CA ARG A 17 -3.96 23.04 -23.11
C ARG A 17 -3.91 23.00 -21.59
N HIS A 18 -4.45 24.01 -20.93
CA HIS A 18 -4.52 24.06 -19.46
C HIS A 18 -5.39 22.93 -18.90
N GLN A 19 -6.58 22.71 -19.47
CA GLN A 19 -7.46 21.61 -19.07
C GLN A 19 -6.80 20.24 -19.31
N ALA A 20 -6.12 20.06 -20.46
CA ALA A 20 -5.39 18.83 -20.73
C ALA A 20 -4.20 18.62 -19.78
N ALA A 21 -3.51 19.69 -19.37
CA ALA A 21 -2.45 19.62 -18.37
C ALA A 21 -3.00 19.19 -17.00
N LYS A 22 -4.13 19.77 -16.57
CA LYS A 22 -4.82 19.41 -15.33
C LYS A 22 -5.28 17.94 -15.35
N ALA A 23 -5.94 17.51 -16.44
CA ALA A 23 -6.38 16.12 -16.59
C ALA A 23 -5.22 15.11 -16.57
N ARG A 24 -4.06 15.46 -17.15
CA ARG A 24 -2.85 14.62 -17.06
C ARG A 24 -2.31 14.55 -15.64
N HIS A 25 -2.32 15.67 -14.92
CA HIS A 25 -1.86 15.72 -13.53
C HIS A 25 -2.75 14.87 -12.62
N ASP A 26 -4.07 15.02 -12.72
CA ASP A 26 -5.04 14.26 -11.92
C ASP A 26 -4.93 12.75 -12.21
N ARG A 27 -4.74 12.37 -13.48
CA ARG A 27 -4.49 10.97 -13.87
C ARG A 27 -3.18 10.44 -13.30
N ARG A 28 -2.13 11.26 -13.21
CA ARG A 28 -0.85 10.86 -12.59
C ARG A 28 -1.03 10.65 -11.08
N GLY A 29 -1.72 11.56 -10.39
CA GLY A 29 -2.04 11.41 -8.96
C GLY A 29 -2.78 10.10 -8.68
N TRP A 30 -3.87 9.86 -9.42
CA TRP A 30 -4.65 8.62 -9.28
C TRP A 30 -3.83 7.34 -9.53
N GLN A 31 -2.96 7.35 -10.55
CA GLN A 31 -2.07 6.21 -10.81
C GLN A 31 -1.07 5.98 -9.67
N MET A 32 -0.49 7.04 -9.10
CA MET A 32 0.42 6.92 -7.96
C MET A 32 -0.29 6.34 -6.74
N ASP A 33 -1.49 6.83 -6.43
CA ASP A 33 -2.29 6.33 -5.31
C ASP A 33 -2.68 4.87 -5.50
N ARG A 34 -3.04 4.48 -6.74
CA ARG A 34 -3.31 3.08 -7.07
C ARG A 34 -2.08 2.18 -6.85
N ARG A 35 -0.91 2.61 -7.35
CA ARG A 35 0.35 1.86 -7.13
C ARG A 35 0.69 1.75 -5.65
N LYS A 36 0.49 2.82 -4.87
CA LYS A 36 0.70 2.82 -3.42
C LYS A 36 -0.21 1.80 -2.74
N ARG A 37 -1.51 1.81 -3.04
CA ARG A 37 -2.49 0.84 -2.49
C ARG A 37 -2.15 -0.60 -2.86
N THR A 38 -1.86 -0.87 -4.13
CA THR A 38 -1.50 -2.22 -4.58
C THR A 38 -0.22 -2.71 -3.92
N ARG A 39 0.82 -1.87 -3.85
CA ARG A 39 2.07 -2.21 -3.16
C ARG A 39 1.84 -2.52 -1.68
N GLN A 40 1.07 -1.68 -0.99
CA GLN A 40 0.75 -1.91 0.42
C GLN A 40 0.05 -3.26 0.64
N LEU A 41 -0.94 -3.62 -0.19
CA LEU A 41 -1.61 -4.93 -0.08
C LEU A 41 -0.69 -6.09 -0.39
N ILE A 42 0.22 -5.95 -1.36
CA ILE A 42 1.23 -6.96 -1.69
C ILE A 42 2.22 -7.13 -0.53
N GLU A 43 2.68 -6.03 0.07
CA GLU A 43 3.58 -6.06 1.23
C GLU A 43 2.92 -6.79 2.40
N LEU A 44 1.67 -6.45 2.72
CA LEU A 44 0.91 -7.11 3.78
C LEU A 44 0.68 -8.60 3.48
N GLY A 45 0.27 -8.96 2.26
CA GLY A 45 0.13 -10.36 1.85
C GLY A 45 1.45 -11.13 1.87
N GLY A 46 2.55 -10.44 1.54
CA GLY A 46 3.90 -10.97 1.63
C GLY A 46 4.31 -11.33 3.06
N LEU A 47 3.86 -10.58 4.07
CA LEU A 47 4.10 -10.91 5.47
C LEU A 47 3.35 -12.17 5.90
N VAL A 48 2.10 -12.33 5.48
CA VAL A 48 1.29 -13.53 5.78
C VAL A 48 1.95 -14.78 5.20
N LYS A 49 2.40 -14.70 3.93
CA LYS A 49 3.13 -15.80 3.29
C LYS A 49 4.49 -16.05 3.94
N LYS A 50 5.27 -15.01 4.24
CA LYS A 50 6.58 -15.12 4.89
C LYS A 50 6.50 -15.80 6.26
N ALA A 51 5.43 -15.53 7.01
CA ALA A 51 5.19 -16.15 8.31
C ALA A 51 4.78 -17.64 8.20
N GLY A 52 4.70 -18.22 6.99
CA GLY A 52 4.29 -19.61 6.77
C GLY A 52 2.80 -19.84 7.01
N ILE A 53 2.01 -18.78 7.22
CA ILE A 53 0.60 -18.91 7.60
C ILE A 53 -0.19 -19.56 6.47
N VAL A 54 0.08 -19.21 5.22
CA VAL A 54 -0.63 -19.77 4.06
C VAL A 54 -0.39 -21.28 3.96
N GLU A 55 0.85 -21.70 4.16
CA GLU A 55 1.26 -23.11 4.12
C GLU A 55 0.68 -23.91 5.30
N ILE A 56 0.68 -23.35 6.51
CA ILE A 56 0.14 -24.01 7.72
C ILE A 56 -1.38 -24.14 7.65
N THR A 57 -2.06 -23.14 7.10
CA THR A 57 -3.54 -23.07 7.07
C THR A 57 -4.14 -23.64 5.80
N GLY A 58 -3.34 -23.98 4.79
CA GLY A 58 -3.82 -24.44 3.49
C GLY A 58 -4.61 -23.37 2.72
N ASP A 59 -4.25 -22.08 2.87
CA ASP A 59 -4.98 -20.93 2.32
C ASP A 59 -6.45 -20.82 2.78
N ASP A 60 -6.79 -21.38 3.95
CA ASP A 60 -8.12 -21.16 4.55
C ASP A 60 -8.25 -19.70 5.02
N ARG A 61 -8.90 -18.90 4.18
CA ARG A 61 -9.09 -17.46 4.42
C ARG A 61 -9.93 -17.17 5.66
N THR A 62 -10.86 -18.05 6.02
CA THR A 62 -11.71 -17.87 7.21
C THR A 62 -10.86 -18.08 8.46
N LEU A 63 -10.03 -19.12 8.47
CA LEU A 63 -9.10 -19.39 9.56
C LEU A 63 -8.08 -18.25 9.72
N ILE A 64 -7.47 -17.80 8.62
CA ILE A 64 -6.51 -16.68 8.62
C ILE A 64 -7.17 -15.41 9.16
N PHE A 65 -8.38 -15.10 8.68
CA PHE A 65 -9.10 -13.91 9.13
C PHE A 65 -9.46 -14.00 10.62
N GLY A 66 -9.89 -15.16 11.11
CA GLY A 66 -10.14 -15.39 12.53
C GLY A 66 -8.91 -15.16 13.41
N ALA A 67 -7.74 -15.63 12.98
CA ALA A 67 -6.48 -15.40 13.69
C ALA A 67 -6.10 -13.90 13.73
N LEU A 68 -6.30 -13.17 12.62
CA LEU A 68 -6.05 -11.72 12.57
C LEU A 68 -7.02 -10.95 13.48
N LEU A 69 -8.29 -11.36 13.57
CA LEU A 69 -9.25 -10.76 14.50
C LEU A 69 -8.84 -10.98 15.95
N TRP A 70 -8.41 -12.20 16.32
CA TRP A 70 -7.89 -12.48 17.66
C TRP A 70 -6.67 -11.61 17.99
N MET A 71 -5.77 -11.40 17.01
CA MET A 71 -4.64 -10.49 17.19
C MET A 71 -5.08 -9.05 17.40
N ALA A 72 -6.07 -8.56 16.65
CA ALA A 72 -6.60 -7.21 16.80
C ALA A 72 -7.21 -6.99 18.19
N ASP A 73 -8.07 -7.91 18.63
CA ASP A 73 -8.67 -7.89 19.97
C ASP A 73 -7.61 -7.84 21.07
N ARG A 74 -6.56 -8.66 20.94
CA ARG A 74 -5.44 -8.70 21.89
C ARG A 74 -4.66 -7.38 21.95
N LEU A 75 -4.63 -6.63 20.86
CA LEU A 75 -3.93 -5.35 20.73
C LEU A 75 -4.78 -4.12 21.08
N GLU A 76 -6.08 -4.29 21.29
CA GLU A 76 -6.99 -3.23 21.79
C GLU A 76 -7.16 -3.28 23.31
N GLY A 77 -6.93 -4.43 23.96
CA GLY A 77 -7.07 -4.58 25.41
C GLY A 77 -6.01 -3.86 26.27
N GLU A 78 -6.21 -3.86 27.59
CA GLU A 78 -5.37 -3.15 28.58
C GLU A 78 -3.87 -3.52 28.55
N LYS A 79 -3.55 -4.75 28.13
CA LYS A 79 -2.16 -5.24 28.01
C LYS A 79 -1.56 -5.01 26.61
N SER A 80 -2.20 -4.20 25.78
CA SER A 80 -1.82 -3.94 24.40
C SER A 80 -0.39 -3.43 24.24
N GLU A 81 0.07 -2.52 25.09
CA GLU A 81 1.44 -1.97 24.99
C GLU A 81 2.52 -3.04 25.22
N HIS A 82 2.30 -3.95 26.17
CA HIS A 82 3.21 -5.07 26.38
C HIS A 82 3.19 -6.03 25.19
N ALA A 83 1.99 -6.39 24.70
CA ALA A 83 1.84 -7.25 23.53
C ALA A 83 2.53 -6.66 22.29
N ARG A 84 2.33 -5.35 22.01
CA ARG A 84 2.99 -4.62 20.93
C ARG A 84 4.51 -4.68 21.04
N LYS A 85 5.05 -4.49 22.24
CA LYS A 85 6.50 -4.55 22.48
C LYS A 85 7.06 -5.94 22.19
N VAL A 86 6.43 -6.99 22.73
CA VAL A 86 6.86 -8.38 22.53
C VAL A 86 6.81 -8.74 21.04
N TRP A 87 5.69 -8.48 20.38
CA TRP A 87 5.51 -8.85 18.97
C TRP A 87 6.45 -8.07 18.04
N ARG A 88 6.71 -6.79 18.33
CA ARG A 88 7.68 -5.99 17.56
C ARG A 88 9.10 -6.53 17.69
N ASN A 89 9.49 -6.98 18.89
CA ASN A 89 10.81 -7.55 19.12
C ASN A 89 10.97 -8.91 18.41
N TRP A 90 9.96 -9.76 18.47
CA TRP A 90 9.92 -11.03 17.73
C TRP A 90 10.02 -10.81 16.22
N GLY A 91 9.20 -9.92 15.67
CA GLY A 91 9.23 -9.58 14.25
C GLY A 91 10.61 -9.07 13.83
N ARG A 92 11.21 -8.16 14.60
CA ARG A 92 12.56 -7.65 14.33
C ARG A 92 13.60 -8.78 14.30
N ALA A 93 13.60 -9.64 15.30
CA ALA A 93 14.55 -10.75 15.38
C ALA A 93 14.42 -11.69 14.16
N ALA A 94 13.20 -12.01 13.74
CA ALA A 94 12.96 -12.83 12.54
C ALA A 94 13.53 -12.18 11.27
N PHE A 95 13.34 -10.87 11.09
CA PHE A 95 13.93 -10.14 9.95
C PHE A 95 15.46 -10.11 9.99
N GLU A 96 16.06 -9.95 11.18
CA GLU A 96 17.51 -9.94 11.35
C GLU A 96 18.14 -11.29 11.01
N ILE A 97 17.50 -12.40 11.40
CA ILE A 97 17.94 -13.76 11.06
C ILE A 97 17.91 -13.94 9.53
N GLU A 98 16.78 -13.65 8.89
CA GLU A 98 16.63 -13.77 7.43
C GLU A 98 17.66 -12.90 6.67
N ALA A 99 17.97 -11.70 7.18
CA ALA A 99 18.98 -10.83 6.58
C ALA A 99 20.39 -11.43 6.68
N LYS A 100 20.74 -12.05 7.82
CA LYS A 100 22.03 -12.74 8.00
C LYS A 100 22.14 -13.97 7.10
N GLU A 101 21.08 -14.76 6.99
CA GLU A 101 21.03 -15.93 6.10
C GLU A 101 21.23 -15.54 4.63
N LYS A 102 20.67 -14.40 4.20
CA LYS A 102 20.86 -13.88 2.85
C LYS A 102 22.26 -13.31 2.60
N ALA A 103 22.90 -12.73 3.62
CA ALA A 103 24.23 -12.14 3.49
C ALA A 103 25.35 -13.20 3.51
N GLY A 104 25.09 -14.37 4.09
CA GLY A 104 26.01 -15.52 4.10
C GLY A 104 25.87 -16.45 2.89
N LYS A 105 24.99 -16.14 1.94
CA LYS A 105 24.71 -16.92 0.73
C LYS A 105 25.19 -16.18 -0.51
#